data_AF-A0A2V9YVM2-F1
#
_entry.id   AF-A0A2V9YVM2-F1
#
_cell.length_a   1.000
_cell.length_b   1.000
_cell.length_c   1.000
_cell.angle_alpha   90.00
_cell.angle_beta   90.00
_cell.angle_gamma   90.00
#
_symmetry.space_group_name_H-M   'P 1'
#
loop_
_entity.id
_entity.type
_entity.pdbx_description
1 polymer ?
#
loop_
_entity_poly.entity_id
_entity_poly.type
_entity_poly.pdbx_seq_one_letter_code
_entity_poly.pdbx_strand_id
1 'polypeptide(L)'
;MKTHLELVVSRGGRNLVFLVLFLATLAAAQQRPVALKGGKLLTITHGTINNGVLVMENGKITAVGNSNSTKVPAGAQVIDVTGMTVYPGLIDSETHLGLTEINAEPMTNDLVEMSDEIMPHMHVYDAFHAESELIPVTRMNGVTNAIVAPESRDTLPGQDSFVQLAGRSADEMLVVRDIAMPLNFTGDERRNQGTFEKRKFPSTRMGMAAQLRQAFLDAQDYAEKWADFERKTARQIKTRRPRNLSGQNVI
;
A
#
# COMPACT_ATOMS: atom_id res chain seq x y z
N MET A 1 5.66 5.70 -15.04
CA MET A 1 6.94 6.35 -15.41
C MET A 1 7.74 5.41 -16.30
N LYS A 2 8.49 5.93 -17.28
CA LYS A 2 9.28 5.14 -18.24
C LYS A 2 10.74 5.10 -17.80
N THR A 3 11.37 3.92 -17.84
CA THR A 3 12.84 3.78 -17.84
C THR A 3 13.23 2.58 -18.70
N HIS A 4 14.10 2.82 -19.70
CA HIS A 4 14.68 1.84 -20.63
C HIS A 4 16.14 1.55 -20.24
N LEU A 5 16.63 0.33 -20.53
CA LEU A 5 18.05 -0.01 -20.61
C LEU A 5 18.32 -0.69 -21.96
N GLU A 6 19.32 -0.21 -22.71
CA GLU A 6 19.77 -0.79 -23.98
C GLU A 6 20.98 -1.72 -23.78
N LEU A 7 21.10 -2.72 -24.66
CA LEU A 7 22.24 -3.63 -24.77
C LEU A 7 22.89 -3.42 -26.15
N VAL A 8 24.18 -3.08 -26.16
CA VAL A 8 24.96 -2.73 -27.36
C VAL A 8 25.59 -3.98 -27.98
N VAL A 9 25.36 -4.21 -29.27
CA VAL A 9 26.16 -5.13 -30.10
C VAL A 9 26.71 -4.36 -31.31
N SER A 10 28.03 -4.33 -31.41
CA SER A 10 28.80 -3.63 -32.45
C SER A 10 29.03 -4.50 -33.69
N ARG A 11 28.75 -3.97 -34.88
CA ARG A 11 29.45 -4.29 -36.13
C ARG A 11 29.29 -3.14 -37.13
N GLY A 12 30.41 -2.71 -37.70
CA GLY A 12 30.55 -1.43 -38.39
C GLY A 12 30.02 -1.34 -39.82
N GLY A 13 29.81 -0.09 -40.25
CA GLY A 13 29.78 0.29 -41.67
C GLY A 13 28.57 1.11 -42.12
N ARG A 14 28.75 2.45 -42.14
CA ARG A 14 28.16 3.44 -43.08
C ARG A 14 26.63 3.66 -43.09
N ASN A 15 26.23 4.65 -42.28
CA ASN A 15 25.18 5.68 -42.46
C ASN A 15 24.11 5.51 -43.55
N LEU A 16 22.88 5.17 -43.14
CA LEU A 16 21.64 5.73 -43.70
C LEU A 16 20.49 5.53 -42.68
N VAL A 17 20.02 6.61 -42.05
CA VAL A 17 18.96 6.57 -41.02
C VAL A 17 17.59 6.70 -41.70
N PHE A 18 16.84 5.60 -41.76
CA PHE A 18 15.39 5.62 -41.98
C PHE A 18 14.70 5.43 -40.62
N LEU A 19 14.09 6.49 -40.11
CA LEU A 19 13.30 6.47 -38.88
C LEU A 19 11.91 5.90 -39.19
N VAL A 20 11.74 4.58 -39.03
CA VAL A 20 10.41 3.95 -38.98
C VAL A 20 9.93 3.95 -37.53
N LEU A 21 9.01 4.86 -37.23
CA LEU A 21 8.37 4.98 -35.92
C LEU A 21 7.32 3.86 -35.78
N PHE A 22 7.74 2.66 -35.33
CA PHE A 22 6.80 1.59 -34.96
C PHE A 22 6.30 1.83 -33.53
N LEU A 23 5.24 2.63 -33.43
CA LEU A 23 4.55 2.95 -32.18
C LEU A 23 3.59 1.81 -31.81
N ALA A 24 4.11 0.70 -31.28
CA ALA A 24 3.32 -0.37 -30.65
C ALA A 24 4.27 -1.19 -29.76
N THR A 25 4.28 -1.03 -28.46
CA THR A 25 3.45 -1.77 -27.50
C THR A 25 4.13 -1.59 -26.13
N LEU A 26 3.40 -1.80 -25.02
CA LEU A 26 3.88 -2.31 -23.71
C LEU A 26 3.11 -1.66 -22.54
N ALA A 27 1.84 -2.02 -22.42
CA ALA A 27 1.43 -2.68 -21.20
C ALA A 27 1.54 -4.18 -21.51
N ALA A 28 2.49 -4.89 -20.91
CA ALA A 28 2.34 -6.34 -20.84
C ALA A 28 1.31 -6.64 -19.76
N ALA A 29 0.05 -6.25 -20.01
CA ALA A 29 -1.04 -7.11 -19.60
C ALA A 29 -0.68 -8.50 -20.12
N GLN A 30 -0.85 -9.53 -19.29
CA GLN A 30 -0.65 -10.92 -19.63
C GLN A 30 -1.15 -11.20 -21.07
N GLN A 31 -0.23 -11.20 -22.05
CA GLN A 31 -0.62 -11.10 -23.48
C GLN A 31 -1.32 -12.37 -23.97
N ARG A 32 -1.20 -13.45 -23.20
CA ARG A 32 -1.90 -14.72 -23.38
C ARG A 32 -2.34 -15.24 -22.01
N PRO A 33 -3.55 -15.82 -21.89
CA PRO A 33 -4.01 -16.46 -20.65
C PRO A 33 -2.96 -17.43 -20.09
N VAL A 34 -2.86 -17.58 -18.78
CA VAL A 34 -2.03 -18.62 -18.13
C VAL A 34 -2.95 -19.59 -17.41
N ALA A 35 -2.74 -20.88 -17.60
CA ALA A 35 -3.46 -21.92 -16.90
C ALA A 35 -2.49 -22.79 -16.10
N LEU A 36 -2.70 -22.87 -14.78
CA LEU A 36 -2.06 -23.88 -13.94
C LEU A 36 -2.91 -25.15 -14.00
N LYS A 37 -2.32 -26.32 -14.26
CA LYS A 37 -3.05 -27.58 -14.42
C LYS A 37 -2.40 -28.72 -13.63
N GLY A 38 -3.22 -29.58 -13.04
CA GLY A 38 -2.79 -30.87 -12.46
C GLY A 38 -2.49 -30.85 -10.96
N GLY A 39 -2.37 -29.66 -10.37
CA GLY A 39 -1.99 -29.49 -8.97
C GLY A 39 -3.14 -29.64 -7.98
N LYS A 40 -2.81 -29.66 -6.69
CA LYS A 40 -3.76 -29.54 -5.57
C LYS A 40 -4.00 -28.05 -5.31
N LEU A 41 -5.20 -27.55 -5.59
CA LEU A 41 -5.54 -26.14 -5.39
C LEU A 41 -6.21 -25.97 -4.02
N LEU A 42 -5.59 -25.16 -3.16
CA LEU A 42 -6.18 -24.72 -1.90
C LEU A 42 -6.91 -23.40 -2.17
N THR A 43 -8.24 -23.40 -2.19
CA THR A 43 -9.01 -22.15 -2.39
C THR A 43 -9.23 -21.38 -1.09
N ILE A 44 -8.88 -22.00 0.04
CA ILE A 44 -9.14 -21.55 1.41
C ILE A 44 -10.63 -21.51 1.75
N THR A 45 -11.41 -20.69 1.05
CA THR A 45 -12.84 -20.45 1.35
C THR A 45 -13.79 -21.46 0.73
N HIS A 46 -13.38 -22.19 -0.31
CA HIS A 46 -14.21 -23.16 -1.03
C HIS A 46 -13.62 -24.58 -1.01
N GLY A 47 -12.78 -24.87 0.00
CA GLY A 47 -12.13 -26.16 0.18
C GLY A 47 -10.95 -26.41 -0.77
N THR A 48 -10.66 -27.69 -1.01
CA THR A 48 -9.50 -28.13 -1.79
C THR A 48 -9.93 -28.85 -3.05
N ILE A 49 -9.30 -28.52 -4.19
CA ILE A 49 -9.53 -29.16 -5.48
C ILE A 49 -8.29 -29.98 -5.83
N ASN A 50 -8.43 -31.30 -5.84
CA ASN A 50 -7.39 -32.19 -6.36
C ASN A 50 -7.44 -32.22 -7.90
N ASN A 51 -6.28 -32.31 -8.55
CA ASN A 51 -6.15 -32.27 -10.00
C ASN A 51 -6.92 -31.08 -10.61
N GLY A 52 -6.61 -29.88 -10.10
CA GLY A 52 -7.30 -28.66 -10.44
C GLY A 52 -6.74 -27.96 -11.68
N VAL A 53 -7.55 -27.03 -12.19
CA VAL A 53 -7.20 -26.05 -13.20
C VAL A 53 -7.51 -24.66 -12.66
N LEU A 54 -6.54 -23.76 -12.75
CA LEU A 54 -6.70 -22.34 -12.42
C LEU A 54 -6.29 -21.52 -13.64
N VAL A 55 -7.16 -20.64 -14.11
CA VAL A 55 -6.95 -19.79 -15.28
C VAL A 55 -6.84 -18.34 -14.85
N MET A 56 -5.81 -17.67 -15.36
CA MET A 56 -5.55 -16.25 -15.14
C MET A 56 -5.51 -15.51 -16.47
N GLU A 57 -6.19 -14.37 -16.53
CA GLU A 57 -6.18 -13.45 -17.65
C GLU A 57 -6.10 -12.01 -17.14
N ASN A 58 -5.23 -11.19 -17.75
CA ASN A 58 -5.06 -9.78 -17.39
C ASN A 58 -4.82 -9.56 -15.88
N GLY A 59 -4.07 -10.46 -15.24
CA GLY A 59 -3.77 -10.37 -13.80
C GLY A 59 -4.93 -10.76 -12.87
N LYS A 60 -6.03 -11.31 -13.41
CA LYS A 60 -7.19 -11.77 -12.62
C LYS A 60 -7.41 -13.26 -12.83
N ILE A 61 -7.90 -13.93 -11.79
CA ILE A 61 -8.35 -15.32 -11.90
C ILE A 61 -9.71 -15.33 -12.58
N THR A 62 -9.83 -16.02 -13.72
CA THR A 62 -11.08 -16.10 -14.51
C THR A 62 -11.80 -17.44 -14.37
N ALA A 63 -11.09 -18.50 -13.99
CA ALA A 63 -11.71 -19.79 -13.71
C ALA A 63 -10.87 -20.61 -12.71
N VAL A 64 -11.55 -21.35 -11.82
CA VAL A 64 -10.94 -22.30 -10.89
C VAL A 64 -11.86 -23.51 -10.79
N GLY A 65 -11.33 -24.72 -10.91
CA GLY A 65 -12.13 -25.93 -10.75
C GLY A 65 -11.36 -27.20 -11.04
N ASN A 66 -12.06 -28.33 -11.10
CA ASN A 66 -11.46 -29.61 -11.46
C ASN A 66 -11.10 -29.67 -12.95
N SER A 67 -10.07 -30.43 -13.30
CA SER A 67 -9.62 -30.60 -14.70
C SER A 67 -10.69 -31.12 -15.65
N ASN A 68 -11.70 -31.85 -15.14
CA ASN A 68 -12.76 -32.44 -15.95
C ASN A 68 -13.87 -31.44 -16.33
N SER A 69 -14.02 -30.36 -15.56
CA SER A 69 -15.11 -29.37 -15.75
C SER A 69 -14.61 -27.98 -16.13
N THR A 70 -13.33 -27.69 -15.93
CA THR A 70 -12.76 -26.36 -16.15
C THR A 70 -12.02 -26.30 -17.48
N LYS A 71 -12.50 -25.44 -18.38
CA LYS A 71 -11.90 -25.28 -19.71
C LYS A 71 -10.67 -24.37 -19.63
N VAL A 72 -9.59 -24.81 -20.27
CA VAL A 72 -8.42 -23.97 -20.54
C VAL A 72 -8.68 -23.20 -21.84
N PRO A 73 -8.59 -21.86 -21.85
CA PRO A 73 -8.76 -21.05 -23.05
C PRO A 73 -7.76 -21.42 -24.16
N ALA A 74 -8.17 -21.29 -25.42
CA ALA A 74 -7.27 -21.49 -26.55
C ALA A 74 -6.13 -20.45 -26.51
N GLY A 75 -4.90 -20.89 -26.81
CA GLY A 75 -3.71 -20.03 -26.77
C GLY A 75 -3.18 -19.73 -25.36
N ALA A 76 -3.79 -20.31 -24.30
CA ALA A 76 -3.27 -20.18 -22.95
C ALA A 76 -1.87 -20.84 -22.82
N GLN A 77 -0.98 -20.19 -22.10
CA GLN A 77 0.23 -20.81 -21.59
C GLN A 77 -0.15 -21.78 -20.47
N VAL A 78 -0.02 -23.07 -20.73
CA VAL A 78 -0.27 -24.11 -19.73
C VAL A 78 1.00 -24.37 -18.93
N ILE A 79 0.89 -24.30 -17.62
CA ILE A 79 1.94 -24.66 -16.67
C ILE A 79 1.46 -25.90 -15.91
N ASP A 80 2.17 -27.00 -16.09
CA ASP A 80 1.90 -28.24 -15.35
C ASP A 80 2.44 -28.09 -13.92
N VAL A 81 1.54 -28.23 -12.96
CA VAL A 81 1.81 -28.17 -11.52
C VAL A 81 1.41 -29.48 -10.83
N THR A 82 1.40 -30.59 -11.59
CA THR A 82 1.15 -31.94 -11.05
C THR A 82 2.12 -32.26 -9.91
N GLY A 83 1.59 -32.79 -8.81
CA GLY A 83 2.36 -33.07 -7.60
C GLY A 83 2.66 -31.83 -6.74
N MET A 84 2.34 -30.62 -7.21
CA MET A 84 2.48 -29.38 -6.45
C MET A 84 1.17 -28.98 -5.76
N THR A 85 1.31 -28.15 -4.72
CA THR A 85 0.17 -27.48 -4.07
C THR A 85 0.18 -26.01 -4.42
N VAL A 86 -0.94 -25.51 -4.92
CA VAL A 86 -1.15 -24.09 -5.26
C VAL A 86 -2.07 -23.49 -4.20
N TYR A 87 -1.69 -22.35 -3.66
CA TYR A 87 -2.46 -21.60 -2.67
C TYR A 87 -2.43 -20.10 -3.03
N PRO A 88 -3.37 -19.29 -2.52
CA PRO A 88 -3.35 -17.85 -2.72
C PRO A 88 -2.10 -17.27 -2.04
N GLY A 89 -1.53 -16.21 -2.62
CA GLY A 89 -0.47 -15.49 -1.94
C GLY A 89 -0.90 -15.06 -0.54
N LEU A 90 -0.03 -15.22 0.44
CA LEU A 90 -0.30 -14.83 1.82
C LEU A 90 -0.38 -13.31 1.94
N ILE A 91 -1.13 -12.87 2.94
CA ILE A 91 -1.25 -11.47 3.33
C ILE A 91 -0.64 -11.36 4.72
N ASP A 92 0.38 -10.52 4.86
CA ASP A 92 0.94 -10.16 6.16
C ASP A 92 0.10 -9.01 6.74
N SER A 93 -0.51 -9.23 7.89
CA SER A 93 -1.50 -8.30 8.46
C SER A 93 -0.89 -7.14 9.23
N GLU A 94 0.40 -7.23 9.57
CA GLU A 94 1.14 -6.16 10.23
C GLU A 94 2.64 -6.43 10.09
N THR A 95 3.35 -5.58 9.36
CA THR A 95 4.78 -5.71 9.14
C THR A 95 5.46 -4.35 9.11
N HIS A 96 6.79 -4.36 9.16
CA HIS A 96 7.61 -3.15 9.05
C HIS A 96 8.46 -3.14 7.77
N LEU A 97 8.08 -3.94 6.77
CA LEU A 97 8.78 -4.00 5.49
C LEU A 97 8.89 -2.61 4.85
N GLY A 98 10.09 -2.27 4.41
CA GLY A 98 10.36 -0.97 3.78
C GLY A 98 10.43 0.20 4.75
N LEU A 99 10.26 0.01 6.06
CA LEU A 99 10.50 1.05 7.08
C LEU A 99 11.84 0.91 7.78
N THR A 100 12.49 -0.26 7.64
CA THR A 100 13.83 -0.49 8.17
C THR A 100 14.64 -1.38 7.25
N GLU A 101 15.91 -1.04 7.02
CA GLU A 101 16.87 -1.92 6.33
C GLU A 101 17.84 -2.56 7.33
N ILE A 102 18.54 -1.74 8.12
CA ILE A 102 19.54 -2.17 9.08
C ILE A 102 19.17 -1.59 10.44
N ASN A 103 18.61 -2.42 11.33
CA ASN A 103 18.13 -1.98 12.64
C ASN A 103 19.18 -1.23 13.48
N ALA A 104 20.47 -1.52 13.30
CA ALA A 104 21.57 -0.89 14.03
C ALA A 104 22.04 0.45 13.43
N GLU A 105 21.54 0.82 12.24
CA GLU A 105 21.87 2.08 11.57
C GLU A 105 20.66 3.02 11.63
N PRO A 106 20.70 4.06 12.49
CA PRO A 106 19.58 4.97 12.69
C PRO A 106 19.07 5.64 11.40
N MET A 107 19.95 5.90 10.43
CA MET A 107 19.56 6.52 9.16
C MET A 107 18.69 5.63 8.26
N THR A 108 18.54 4.35 8.60
CA THR A 108 17.74 3.40 7.83
C THR A 108 16.50 2.94 8.59
N ASN A 109 16.10 3.64 9.66
CA ASN A 109 15.07 3.19 10.58
C ASN A 109 13.99 4.27 10.77
N ASP A 110 12.87 4.09 10.07
CA ASP A 110 11.68 4.94 10.13
C ASP A 110 10.53 4.26 10.92
N LEU A 111 10.84 3.31 11.79
CA LEU A 111 9.86 2.52 12.54
C LEU A 111 9.04 3.35 13.53
N VAL A 112 9.68 4.33 14.18
CA VAL A 112 9.12 5.14 15.27
C VAL A 112 9.60 6.57 15.15
N GLU A 113 8.67 7.53 15.08
CA GLU A 113 8.99 8.95 15.19
C GLU A 113 9.17 9.34 16.67
N MET A 114 10.39 9.71 17.04
CA MET A 114 10.78 9.78 18.44
C MET A 114 10.26 11.02 19.17
N SER A 115 9.74 12.02 18.45
CA SER A 115 9.38 13.34 18.99
C SER A 115 8.13 13.36 19.88
N ASP A 116 7.10 12.57 19.57
CA ASP A 116 5.81 12.53 20.29
C ASP A 116 5.16 11.14 20.26
N GLU A 117 3.95 10.98 20.82
CA GLU A 117 3.21 9.71 20.83
C GLU A 117 1.86 9.74 20.10
N ILE A 118 1.34 10.93 19.81
CA ILE A 118 0.05 11.15 19.14
C ILE A 118 0.29 11.78 17.78
N MET A 119 0.43 10.93 16.78
CA MET A 119 0.80 11.31 15.42
C MET A 119 -0.14 10.75 14.36
N PRO A 120 -1.47 10.99 14.46
CA PRO A 120 -2.42 10.49 13.48
C PRO A 120 -2.20 11.07 12.07
N HIS A 121 -1.36 12.09 11.92
CA HIS A 121 -1.03 12.74 10.66
C HIS A 121 0.18 12.11 9.94
N MET A 122 0.87 11.15 10.55
CA MET A 122 1.95 10.43 9.88
C MET A 122 1.39 9.30 9.02
N HIS A 123 2.03 9.08 7.88
CA HIS A 123 1.65 8.05 6.92
C HIS A 123 2.86 7.16 6.65
N VAL A 124 2.71 5.85 6.83
CA VAL A 124 3.76 4.88 6.51
C VAL A 124 4.21 5.00 5.06
N TYR A 125 3.28 5.27 4.14
CA TYR A 125 3.57 5.47 2.74
C TYR A 125 4.67 6.52 2.47
N ASP A 126 4.78 7.57 3.29
CA ASP A 126 5.78 8.62 3.08
C ASP A 126 7.21 8.16 3.39
N ALA A 127 7.37 7.05 4.13
CA ALA A 127 8.66 6.44 4.47
C ALA A 127 8.89 5.07 3.80
N PHE A 128 7.91 4.53 3.05
CA PHE A 128 8.00 3.19 2.50
C PHE A 128 9.07 3.07 1.40
N HIS A 129 10.12 2.29 1.68
CA HIS A 129 11.21 1.98 0.76
C HIS A 129 10.88 0.72 -0.08
N ALA A 130 10.42 0.96 -1.31
CA ALA A 130 10.02 -0.10 -2.25
C ALA A 130 11.19 -0.99 -2.72
N GLU A 131 12.41 -0.48 -2.66
CA GLU A 131 13.64 -1.17 -3.04
C GLU A 131 14.27 -1.97 -1.89
N SER A 132 13.59 -2.08 -0.73
CA SER A 132 14.05 -2.88 0.39
C SER A 132 14.38 -4.32 0.00
N GLU A 133 15.55 -4.80 0.43
CA GLU A 133 16.01 -6.17 0.19
C GLU A 133 15.15 -7.20 0.95
N LEU A 134 14.40 -6.76 1.95
CA LEU A 134 13.48 -7.61 2.72
C LEU A 134 12.23 -7.99 1.92
N ILE A 135 11.79 -7.15 0.98
CA ILE A 135 10.60 -7.38 0.15
C ILE A 135 10.74 -8.65 -0.72
N PRO A 136 11.80 -8.84 -1.54
CA PRO A 136 11.95 -10.05 -2.33
C PRO A 136 12.09 -11.31 -1.47
N VAL A 137 12.74 -11.22 -0.29
CA VAL A 137 12.85 -12.34 0.65
C VAL A 137 11.47 -12.75 1.17
N THR A 138 10.66 -11.78 1.60
CA THR A 138 9.29 -12.05 2.07
C THR A 138 8.41 -12.64 0.96
N ARG A 139 8.57 -12.18 -0.28
CA ARG A 139 7.87 -12.74 -1.44
C ARG A 139 8.25 -14.18 -1.75
N MET A 140 9.52 -14.54 -1.60
CA MET A 140 9.98 -15.93 -1.79
C MET A 140 9.31 -16.89 -0.79
N ASN A 141 8.90 -16.38 0.38
CA ASN A 141 8.15 -17.15 1.39
C ASN A 141 6.63 -17.18 1.13
N GLY A 142 6.16 -16.65 0.00
CA GLY A 142 4.76 -16.75 -0.43
C GLY A 142 3.87 -15.58 0.01
N VAL A 143 4.41 -14.56 0.68
CA VAL A 143 3.67 -13.32 0.99
C VAL A 143 3.61 -12.44 -0.26
N THR A 144 2.42 -11.97 -0.61
CA THR A 144 2.20 -11.17 -1.83
C THR A 144 1.71 -9.78 -1.55
N ASN A 145 1.03 -9.58 -0.42
CA ASN A 145 0.52 -8.30 0.04
C ASN A 145 0.82 -8.16 1.53
N ALA A 146 0.96 -6.93 2.00
CA ALA A 146 1.24 -6.65 3.39
C ALA A 146 0.58 -5.35 3.83
N ILE A 147 0.18 -5.30 5.10
CA ILE A 147 -0.12 -4.04 5.79
C ILE A 147 1.18 -3.61 6.48
N VAL A 148 1.78 -2.53 5.97
CA VAL A 148 2.96 -1.94 6.57
C VAL A 148 2.50 -0.92 7.61
N ALA A 149 3.02 -1.05 8.82
CA ALA A 149 2.62 -0.27 9.99
C ALA A 149 3.86 0.30 10.71
N PRO A 150 3.74 1.46 11.38
CA PRO A 150 4.75 1.89 12.34
C PRO A 150 4.90 0.87 13.47
N GLU A 151 6.04 0.86 14.16
CA GLU A 151 6.20 -0.01 15.31
C GLU A 151 5.27 0.42 16.46
N SER A 152 4.60 -0.56 17.08
CA SER A 152 3.54 -0.33 18.07
C SER A 152 4.11 0.03 19.46
N ARG A 153 4.87 1.14 19.53
CA ARG A 153 5.53 1.63 20.75
C ARG A 153 4.94 2.91 21.33
N ASP A 154 4.18 3.62 20.52
CA ASP A 154 3.52 4.88 20.87
C ASP A 154 1.99 4.72 20.73
N THR A 155 1.20 5.52 21.45
CA THR A 155 -0.27 5.35 21.56
C THR A 155 -0.99 5.44 20.21
N LEU A 156 -0.59 6.40 19.37
CA LEU A 156 -1.16 6.69 18.05
C LEU A 156 0.00 6.99 17.08
N PRO A 157 0.70 5.97 16.56
CA PRO A 157 1.99 6.16 15.92
C PRO A 157 1.91 6.56 14.44
N GLY A 158 0.73 6.61 13.83
CA GLY A 158 0.57 6.95 12.41
C GLY A 158 -0.56 6.20 11.74
N GLN A 159 -0.51 6.12 10.42
CA GLN A 159 -1.45 5.40 9.57
C GLN A 159 -0.74 4.33 8.76
N ASP A 160 -1.35 3.15 8.69
CA ASP A 160 -0.84 1.99 7.98
C ASP A 160 -1.14 2.07 6.49
N SER A 161 -0.27 1.46 5.69
CA SER A 161 -0.44 1.35 4.24
C SER A 161 -0.59 -0.10 3.80
N PHE A 162 -1.55 -0.38 2.93
CA PHE A 162 -1.69 -1.69 2.30
C PHE A 162 -0.95 -1.72 0.97
N VAL A 163 0.02 -2.61 0.86
CA VAL A 163 0.92 -2.70 -0.30
C VAL A 163 0.89 -4.09 -0.91
N GLN A 164 1.02 -4.14 -2.23
CA GLN A 164 1.33 -5.32 -2.99
C GLN A 164 2.84 -5.40 -3.18
N LEU A 165 3.45 -6.52 -2.81
CA LEU A 165 4.91 -6.67 -2.84
C LEU A 165 5.48 -6.81 -4.26
N ALA A 166 4.62 -6.92 -5.28
CA ALA A 166 5.01 -6.92 -6.67
C ALA A 166 4.87 -5.49 -7.25
N GLY A 167 5.99 -4.79 -7.40
CA GLY A 167 6.11 -3.48 -8.03
C GLY A 167 7.57 -3.03 -8.09
N ARG A 168 7.84 -1.89 -8.74
CA ARG A 168 9.19 -1.31 -8.85
C ARG A 168 9.35 0.03 -8.13
N SER A 169 8.26 0.58 -7.60
CA SER A 169 8.25 1.82 -6.84
C SER A 169 7.14 1.77 -5.78
N ALA A 170 7.22 2.67 -4.80
CA ALA A 170 6.19 2.78 -3.76
C ALA A 170 4.79 2.99 -4.37
N ASP A 171 4.67 3.83 -5.41
CA ASP A 171 3.41 4.09 -6.11
C ASP A 171 2.83 2.86 -6.81
N GLU A 172 3.69 2.02 -7.41
CA GLU A 172 3.23 0.79 -8.08
C GLU A 172 2.81 -0.28 -7.06
N MET A 173 3.45 -0.27 -5.89
CA MET A 173 3.18 -1.21 -4.82
C MET A 173 1.99 -0.77 -3.94
N LEU A 174 1.65 0.51 -3.90
CA LEU A 174 0.58 1.02 -3.07
C LEU A 174 -0.80 0.55 -3.57
N VAL A 175 -1.55 -0.13 -2.70
CA VAL A 175 -2.95 -0.49 -2.96
C VAL A 175 -3.88 0.49 -2.25
N VAL A 176 -3.63 0.76 -0.96
CA VAL A 176 -4.35 1.77 -0.16
C VAL A 176 -3.34 2.52 0.69
N ARG A 177 -3.33 3.85 0.57
CA ARG A 177 -2.41 4.73 1.32
C ARG A 177 -2.64 4.62 2.83
N ASP A 178 -3.89 4.81 3.24
CA ASP A 178 -4.29 4.90 4.64
C ASP A 178 -5.41 3.89 4.88
N ILE A 179 -5.06 2.65 5.25
CA ILE A 179 -6.05 1.57 5.44
C ILE A 179 -6.52 1.44 6.88
N ALA A 180 -5.65 1.77 7.82
CA ALA A 180 -5.91 1.67 9.25
C ALA A 180 -5.07 2.69 10.01
N MET A 181 -5.48 2.95 11.25
CA MET A 181 -4.72 3.75 12.20
C MET A 181 -4.53 2.86 13.44
N PRO A 182 -3.32 2.32 13.66
CA PRO A 182 -3.06 1.44 14.79
C PRO A 182 -3.15 2.21 16.11
N LEU A 183 -3.58 1.51 17.14
CA LEU A 183 -3.70 2.01 18.50
C LEU A 183 -2.93 1.09 19.43
N ASN A 184 -1.89 1.60 20.09
CA ASN A 184 -1.22 0.82 21.12
C ASN A 184 -1.96 1.00 22.45
N PHE A 185 -2.52 -0.10 22.97
CA PHE A 185 -3.16 -0.14 24.29
C PHE A 185 -2.50 -1.09 25.29
N THR A 186 -1.27 -1.53 25.00
CA THR A 186 -0.58 -2.57 25.77
C THR A 186 0.02 -2.04 27.08
N GLY A 187 0.33 -0.74 27.14
CA GLY A 187 0.98 -0.09 28.29
C GLY A 187 2.52 -0.10 28.25
N ASP A 188 3.14 -0.67 27.21
CA ASP A 188 4.58 -0.57 26.96
C ASP A 188 4.89 0.67 26.10
N GLU A 189 4.69 1.84 26.70
CA GLU A 189 4.98 3.12 26.05
C GLU A 189 6.47 3.40 26.09
N ARG A 190 7.07 3.62 24.92
CA ARG A 190 8.50 3.95 24.77
C ARG A 190 8.95 5.07 25.70
N ARG A 191 8.14 6.13 25.88
CA ARG A 191 8.52 7.29 26.72
C ARG A 191 8.68 6.94 28.20
N ASN A 192 8.21 5.78 28.65
CA ASN A 192 8.34 5.34 30.04
C ASN A 192 9.40 4.27 30.25
N GLN A 193 10.13 3.90 29.19
CA GLN A 193 11.30 3.05 29.30
C GLN A 193 12.44 3.85 29.94
N GLY A 194 12.89 3.42 31.12
CA GLY A 194 13.97 4.07 31.87
C GLY A 194 13.65 4.27 33.35
N THR A 195 14.29 5.26 33.96
CA THR A 195 14.13 5.56 35.38
C THR A 195 12.77 6.18 35.67
N PHE A 196 12.30 6.04 36.92
CA PHE A 196 11.02 6.60 37.36
C PHE A 196 10.89 8.11 37.05
N GLU A 197 11.97 8.87 37.25
CA GLU A 197 12.02 10.32 37.00
C GLU A 197 11.85 10.71 35.51
N LYS A 198 12.11 9.77 34.58
CA LYS A 198 11.98 10.01 33.14
C LYS A 198 10.62 9.64 32.59
N ARG A 199 9.75 9.03 33.40
CA ARG A 199 8.39 8.68 32.98
C ARG A 199 7.62 9.95 32.64
N LYS A 200 6.89 9.89 31.54
CA LYS A 200 6.03 10.98 31.08
C LYS A 200 4.58 10.54 31.25
N PHE A 201 3.66 11.42 30.86
CA PHE A 201 2.30 11.01 30.62
C PHE A 201 2.19 10.53 29.16
N PRO A 202 1.46 9.43 28.89
CA PRO A 202 0.83 8.52 29.84
C PRO A 202 1.88 7.62 30.51
N SER A 203 1.54 6.88 31.56
CA SER A 203 2.42 5.85 32.16
C SER A 203 1.64 4.74 32.87
N THR A 204 0.32 4.77 32.72
CA THR A 204 -0.63 3.81 33.25
C THR A 204 -1.73 3.64 32.21
N ARG A 205 -2.43 2.50 32.22
CA ARG A 205 -3.57 2.27 31.31
C ARG A 205 -4.66 3.34 31.43
N MET A 206 -4.87 3.91 32.63
CA MET A 206 -5.82 5.02 32.81
C MET A 206 -5.34 6.30 32.15
N GLY A 207 -4.04 6.60 32.23
CA GLY A 207 -3.42 7.71 31.52
C GLY A 207 -3.54 7.54 30.01
N MET A 208 -3.23 6.36 29.49
CA MET A 208 -3.32 6.05 28.06
C MET A 208 -4.76 6.19 27.55
N ALA A 209 -5.73 5.66 28.30
CA ALA A 209 -7.16 5.87 28.02
C ALA A 209 -7.56 7.35 28.01
N ALA A 210 -6.98 8.16 28.92
CA ALA A 210 -7.23 9.59 28.97
C ALA A 210 -6.59 10.33 27.79
N GLN A 211 -5.35 9.98 27.40
CA GLN A 211 -4.66 10.55 26.25
C GLN A 211 -5.42 10.25 24.95
N LEU A 212 -5.80 8.99 24.74
CA LEU A 212 -6.56 8.58 23.58
C LEU A 212 -7.93 9.26 23.52
N ARG A 213 -8.64 9.35 24.65
CA ARG A 213 -9.91 10.09 24.75
C ARG A 213 -9.72 11.57 24.40
N GLN A 214 -8.66 12.20 24.90
CA GLN A 214 -8.37 13.60 24.60
C GLN A 214 -8.11 13.79 23.09
N ALA A 215 -7.31 12.93 22.46
CA ALA A 215 -7.05 12.99 21.02
C ALA A 215 -8.35 12.93 20.18
N PHE A 216 -9.31 12.08 20.55
CA PHE A 216 -10.60 12.03 19.87
C PHE A 216 -11.49 13.25 20.15
N LEU A 217 -11.47 13.79 21.38
CA LEU A 217 -12.20 15.02 21.70
C LEU A 217 -11.65 16.21 20.92
N ASP A 218 -10.33 16.33 20.82
CA ASP A 218 -9.66 17.38 20.05
C ASP A 218 -10.01 17.26 18.55
N ALA A 219 -10.07 16.04 18.01
CA ALA A 219 -10.49 15.79 16.64
C ALA A 219 -11.97 16.19 16.40
N GLN A 220 -12.88 15.91 17.34
CA GLN A 220 -14.28 16.31 17.27
C GLN A 220 -14.42 17.84 17.30
N ASP A 221 -13.74 18.51 18.24
CA ASP A 221 -13.71 19.97 18.35
C ASP A 221 -13.14 20.62 17.08
N TYR A 222 -12.07 20.05 16.51
CA TYR A 222 -11.53 20.50 15.23
C TYR A 222 -12.55 20.35 14.09
N ALA A 223 -13.24 19.22 13.98
CA ALA A 223 -14.25 18.98 12.96
C ALA A 223 -15.43 19.96 13.06
N GLU A 224 -15.89 20.26 14.28
CA GLU A 224 -16.93 21.26 14.53
C GLU A 224 -16.47 22.67 14.10
N LYS A 225 -15.27 23.09 14.51
CA LYS A 225 -14.68 24.37 14.13
C LYS A 225 -14.51 24.49 12.61
N TRP A 226 -14.11 23.41 11.94
CA TRP A 226 -13.98 23.36 10.49
C TRP A 226 -15.33 23.52 9.79
N ALA A 227 -16.37 22.80 10.24
CA ALA A 227 -17.72 22.93 9.71
C ALA A 227 -18.27 24.36 9.92
N ASP A 228 -17.99 24.98 11.06
CA ASP A 228 -18.32 26.37 11.33
C ASP A 228 -17.64 27.34 10.36
N PHE A 229 -16.35 27.12 10.10
CA PHE A 229 -15.57 27.89 9.14
C PHE A 229 -16.16 27.78 7.73
N GLU A 230 -16.44 26.57 7.25
CA GLU A 230 -17.04 26.34 5.92
C GLU A 230 -18.40 27.04 5.78
N ARG A 231 -19.25 26.97 6.81
CA ARG A 231 -20.55 27.68 6.81
C ARG A 231 -20.38 29.19 6.75
N LYS A 232 -19.44 29.76 7.50
CA LYS A 232 -19.15 31.21 7.49
C LYS A 232 -18.59 31.64 6.12
N THR A 233 -17.68 30.87 5.54
CA THR A 233 -17.09 31.12 4.23
C THR A 233 -18.14 31.05 3.12
N ALA A 234 -18.99 30.02 3.11
CA ALA A 234 -20.08 29.90 2.16
C ALA A 234 -21.08 31.08 2.24
N ARG A 235 -21.40 31.53 3.47
CA ARG A 235 -22.22 32.74 3.68
C ARG A 235 -21.54 33.99 3.12
N GLN A 236 -20.25 34.18 3.37
CA GLN A 236 -19.48 35.32 2.84
C GLN A 236 -19.39 35.31 1.31
N ILE A 237 -19.20 34.15 0.68
CA ILE A 237 -19.19 34.03 -0.79
C ILE A 237 -20.57 34.36 -1.36
N LYS A 238 -21.65 33.94 -0.69
CA LYS A 238 -23.03 34.27 -1.11
C LYS A 238 -23.35 35.76 -1.00
N THR A 239 -22.87 36.45 0.04
CA THR A 239 -23.03 37.91 0.18
C THR A 239 -22.07 38.72 -0.69
N ARG A 240 -20.95 38.14 -1.13
CA ARG A 240 -19.98 38.76 -2.06
C ARG A 240 -20.28 38.54 -3.55
N ARG A 241 -21.37 37.87 -3.93
CA ARG A 241 -21.82 37.82 -5.34
C ARG A 241 -21.84 39.25 -5.91
N PRO A 242 -21.26 39.49 -7.10
CA PRO A 242 -21.04 40.84 -7.59
C PRO A 242 -22.37 41.58 -7.64
N ARG A 243 -22.41 42.76 -7.01
CA ARG A 243 -23.50 43.72 -7.21
C ARG A 243 -23.58 43.94 -8.71
N ASN A 244 -24.70 43.61 -9.34
CA ASN A 244 -24.93 43.87 -10.75
C ASN A 244 -24.59 45.35 -11.01
N LEU A 245 -23.52 45.61 -11.76
CA LEU A 245 -23.20 46.95 -12.27
C LEU A 245 -24.08 47.30 -13.48
N SER A 246 -25.28 46.73 -13.58
CA SER A 246 -26.25 46.99 -14.65
C SER A 246 -27.12 48.21 -14.32
N GLY A 247 -26.48 49.35 -14.02
CA GLY A 247 -27.18 50.56 -13.60
C GLY A 247 -26.41 51.87 -13.70
N GLN A 248 -25.25 51.92 -14.37
CA GLN A 248 -24.63 53.19 -14.76
C GLN A 248 -24.61 53.32 -16.27
N ASN A 249 -25.78 53.67 -16.81
CA ASN A 249 -25.89 54.56 -17.95
C ASN A 249 -26.73 55.73 -17.48
N VAL A 250 -26.19 56.96 -17.50
CA VAL A 250 -26.87 58.21 -17.89
C VAL A 250 -25.80 59.31 -17.97
N ILE A 251 -25.55 59.73 -19.22
CA ILE A 251 -25.02 60.99 -19.76
C ILE A 251 -23.54 61.32 -19.52
#